data_AF-A0A7V6DQ38-F1
#
_entry.id   AF-A0A7V6DQ38-F1
#
_cell.length_a   1.000
_cell.length_b   1.000
_cell.length_c   1.000
_cell.angle_alpha   90.00
_cell.angle_beta   90.00
_cell.angle_gamma   90.00
#
_symmetry.space_group_name_H-M   'P 1'
#
loop_
_entity.id
_entity.type
_entity.pdbx_description
1 polymer ?
#
loop_
_entity_poly.entity_id
_entity_poly.type
_entity_poly.pdbx_seq_one_letter_code
_entity_poly.pdbx_strand_id
1 'polypeptide(L)'
;MNARCLVEETEGRELDSFDLITALGLLKEHAFKELWRRYGDRGKPAANLNFTLNLEGYYVEMTMETLTALALSPKYQASPHLMQALIRRLLCGHRHGLILEKLRAYGVAVGDGNQINLSCSVGTKGVDLLVNRHPEAPEYRFRRFGTSRVEQEEQRPLDHYDLVSILYLAQQNLTDQIINRYVPQEILNEGSEEEKKVHFTSRAGNYDVTFTFARIKNDQPRQVPDRGNVSTATMHQVVRRLFAGHAPELTARELSDKGIIVSPGEVSQEFRLARILNDNLIEMSFKRG
;
A
#
# COMPACT_ATOMS: atom_id res chain seq x y z
N MET A 1 9.49 26.87 -13.84
CA MET A 1 9.99 26.10 -12.69
C MET A 1 8.80 25.79 -11.81
N ASN A 2 8.43 24.52 -11.64
CA ASN A 2 7.44 24.15 -10.63
C ASN A 2 8.05 24.42 -9.26
N ALA A 3 7.33 25.16 -8.41
CA ALA A 3 7.75 25.35 -7.03
C ALA A 3 7.74 23.99 -6.32
N ARG A 4 8.83 23.66 -5.62
CA ARG A 4 8.89 22.44 -4.80
C ARG A 4 7.89 22.57 -3.66
N CYS A 5 7.16 21.50 -3.38
CA CYS A 5 6.28 21.45 -2.22
C CYS A 5 7.08 21.14 -0.94
N LEU A 6 6.43 21.24 0.23
CA LEU A 6 7.10 21.06 1.53
C LEU A 6 7.78 19.69 1.66
N VAL A 7 7.17 18.63 1.12
CA VAL A 7 7.75 17.28 1.17
C VAL A 7 9.07 17.23 0.38
N GLU A 8 9.09 17.81 -0.82
CA GLU A 8 10.29 17.83 -1.65
C GLU A 8 11.41 18.68 -1.04
N GLU A 9 11.06 19.80 -0.38
CA GLU A 9 12.00 20.66 0.32
C GLU A 9 12.60 19.99 1.57
N THR A 10 11.77 19.31 2.36
CA THR A 10 12.18 18.73 3.66
C THR A 10 12.79 17.34 3.56
N GLU A 11 12.35 16.53 2.60
CA GLU A 11 12.86 15.17 2.37
C GLU A 11 13.93 15.11 1.25
N GLY A 12 14.10 16.19 0.47
CA GLY A 12 15.16 16.28 -0.55
C GLY A 12 14.97 15.30 -1.72
N ARG A 13 13.74 14.91 -2.02
CA ARG A 13 13.36 13.97 -3.09
C ARG A 13 12.18 14.52 -3.91
N GLU A 14 11.96 13.97 -5.10
CA GLU A 14 10.74 14.25 -5.88
C GLU A 14 9.54 13.47 -5.32
N LEU A 15 8.33 13.92 -5.68
CA LEU A 15 7.10 13.20 -5.35
C LEU A 15 7.04 11.87 -6.10
N ASP A 16 6.60 10.83 -5.41
CA ASP A 16 6.57 9.48 -5.96
C ASP A 16 5.30 8.72 -5.55
N SER A 17 5.29 7.41 -5.83
CA SER A 17 4.16 6.53 -5.50
C SER A 17 3.74 6.55 -4.02
N PHE A 18 4.68 6.81 -3.10
CA PHE A 18 4.39 7.01 -1.68
C PHE A 18 3.46 8.21 -1.51
N ASP A 19 3.71 9.31 -2.19
CA ASP A 19 2.95 10.55 -2.07
C ASP A 19 1.56 10.45 -2.69
N LEU A 20 1.42 9.81 -3.85
CA LEU A 20 0.10 9.58 -4.45
C LEU A 20 -0.81 8.79 -3.50
N ILE A 21 -0.30 7.69 -2.94
CA ILE A 21 -1.07 6.86 -2.00
C ILE A 21 -1.34 7.64 -0.70
N THR A 22 -0.41 8.48 -0.23
CA THR A 22 -0.57 9.30 0.98
C THR A 22 -1.62 10.38 0.78
N ALA A 23 -1.59 11.07 -0.36
CA ALA A 23 -2.58 12.09 -0.71
C ALA A 23 -4.01 11.50 -0.76
N LEU A 24 -4.18 10.34 -1.39
CA LEU A 24 -5.46 9.62 -1.37
C LEU A 24 -5.89 9.20 0.05
N GLY A 25 -4.93 8.86 0.91
CA GLY A 25 -5.18 8.52 2.32
C GLY A 25 -5.69 9.71 3.12
N LEU A 26 -5.00 10.85 3.02
CA LEU A 26 -5.41 12.10 3.66
C LEU A 26 -6.77 12.58 3.14
N LEU A 27 -7.05 12.39 1.85
CA LEU A 27 -8.36 12.68 1.27
C LEU A 27 -9.46 11.85 1.92
N LYS A 28 -9.27 10.53 2.02
CA LYS A 28 -10.20 9.60 2.67
C LYS A 28 -10.48 9.99 4.13
N GLU A 29 -9.46 10.48 4.84
CA GLU A 29 -9.56 10.89 6.24
C GLU A 29 -10.10 12.32 6.43
N HIS A 30 -10.53 12.99 5.35
CA HIS A 30 -10.94 14.40 5.36
C HIS A 30 -9.86 15.35 5.89
N ALA A 31 -8.59 14.94 5.88
CA ALA A 31 -7.43 15.68 6.37
C ALA A 31 -6.92 16.71 5.35
N PHE A 32 -7.83 17.51 4.76
CA PHE A 32 -7.51 18.39 3.64
C PHE A 32 -6.46 19.46 3.98
N LYS A 33 -6.50 20.00 5.20
CA LYS A 33 -5.49 20.98 5.66
C LYS A 33 -4.08 20.39 5.58
N GLU A 34 -3.91 19.14 5.99
CA GLU A 34 -2.63 18.46 5.98
C GLU A 34 -2.19 18.14 4.54
N LEU A 35 -3.12 17.73 3.69
CA LEU A 35 -2.87 17.50 2.27
C LEU A 35 -2.31 18.74 1.57
N TRP A 36 -2.94 19.90 1.74
CA TRP A 36 -2.47 21.16 1.17
C TRP A 36 -1.20 21.69 1.84
N ARG A 37 -1.04 21.48 3.15
CA ARG A 37 0.20 21.84 3.86
C ARG A 37 1.41 21.10 3.28
N ARG A 38 1.25 19.81 2.95
CA ARG A 38 2.32 18.96 2.43
C ARG A 38 2.61 19.21 0.95
N TYR A 39 1.56 19.21 0.13
CA TYR A 39 1.68 19.13 -1.34
C TYR A 39 1.29 20.42 -2.06
N GLY A 40 0.64 21.38 -1.38
CA GLY A 40 0.33 22.68 -1.95
C GLY A 40 1.56 23.59 -2.05
N ASP A 41 1.48 24.56 -2.96
CA ASP A 41 2.53 25.57 -3.17
C ASP A 41 2.77 26.37 -1.88
N ARG A 42 3.93 26.13 -1.24
CA ARG A 42 4.33 26.74 0.05
C ARG A 42 3.26 26.60 1.14
N GLY A 43 2.53 25.49 1.14
CA GLY A 43 1.46 25.22 2.10
C GLY A 43 0.19 26.07 1.94
N LYS A 44 0.09 26.87 0.87
CA LYS A 44 -1.16 27.57 0.53
C LYS A 44 -2.11 26.61 -0.20
N PRO A 45 -3.43 26.67 0.08
CA PRO A 45 -4.40 25.95 -0.71
C PRO A 45 -4.29 26.37 -2.18
N ALA A 46 -3.85 25.47 -3.05
CA ALA A 46 -3.91 25.68 -4.48
C ALA A 46 -5.28 25.22 -4.99
N ALA A 47 -5.66 25.67 -6.19
CA ALA A 47 -6.88 25.17 -6.83
C ALA A 47 -6.76 23.65 -7.04
N ASN A 48 -5.59 23.22 -7.53
CA ASN A 48 -5.31 21.85 -7.95
C ASN A 48 -3.96 21.34 -7.40
N LEU A 49 -3.86 20.03 -7.18
CA LEU A 49 -2.59 19.28 -7.06
C LEU A 49 -2.48 18.32 -8.23
N ASN A 50 -1.27 18.19 -8.77
CA ASN A 50 -0.97 17.23 -9.82
C ASN A 50 0.18 16.35 -9.38
N PHE A 51 0.02 15.05 -9.58
CA PHE A 51 1.02 14.04 -9.32
C PHE A 51 1.22 13.23 -10.60
N THR A 52 2.47 12.88 -10.88
CA THR A 52 2.82 12.03 -12.01
C THR A 52 3.72 10.90 -11.52
N LEU A 53 3.56 9.72 -12.11
CA LEU A 53 4.36 8.55 -11.78
C LEU A 53 4.63 7.75 -13.05
N ASN A 54 5.92 7.54 -13.34
CA ASN A 54 6.39 6.70 -14.44
C ASN A 54 6.81 5.34 -13.88
N LEU A 55 6.16 4.28 -14.35
CA LEU A 55 6.45 2.89 -14.00
C LEU A 55 6.91 2.12 -15.23
N GLU A 56 7.55 0.98 -15.01
CA GLU A 56 7.85 0.03 -16.08
C GLU A 56 6.52 -0.47 -16.69
N GLY A 57 6.17 0.08 -17.86
CA GLY A 57 4.96 -0.27 -18.60
C GLY A 57 3.72 0.57 -18.30
N TYR A 58 3.75 1.54 -17.39
CA TYR A 58 2.62 2.44 -17.12
C TYR A 58 3.04 3.88 -16.86
N TYR A 59 2.20 4.80 -17.31
CA TYR A 59 2.21 6.19 -16.91
C TYR A 59 0.95 6.50 -16.12
N VAL A 60 1.10 7.12 -14.94
CA VAL A 60 0.01 7.46 -14.03
C VAL A 60 0.00 8.95 -13.77
N GLU A 61 -1.17 9.58 -13.96
CA GLU A 61 -1.43 10.97 -13.57
C GLU A 61 -2.58 11.02 -12.58
N MET A 62 -2.40 11.79 -11.52
CA MET A 62 -3.47 12.06 -10.55
C MET A 62 -3.62 13.56 -10.37
N THR A 63 -4.82 14.06 -10.66
CA THR A 63 -5.19 15.46 -10.44
C THR A 63 -6.21 15.52 -9.32
N MET A 64 -5.93 16.33 -8.32
CA MET A 64 -6.88 16.64 -7.24
C MET A 64 -7.31 18.10 -7.36
N GLU A 65 -8.61 18.36 -7.29
CA GLU A 65 -9.15 19.70 -7.44
C GLU A 65 -10.20 20.04 -6.37
N THR A 66 -10.38 21.34 -6.14
CA THR A 66 -11.50 21.84 -5.34
C THR A 66 -12.71 22.06 -6.24
N LEU A 67 -13.77 21.31 -5.99
CA LEU A 67 -15.03 21.42 -6.71
C LEU A 67 -15.85 22.58 -6.15
N THR A 68 -16.60 23.25 -7.02
CA THR A 68 -17.51 24.34 -6.66
C THR A 68 -18.71 23.85 -5.85
N ALA A 69 -19.09 22.59 -6.02
CA ALA A 69 -20.18 21.92 -5.29
C ALA A 69 -19.89 20.42 -5.11
N LEU A 70 -20.67 19.77 -4.25
CA LEU A 70 -20.71 18.30 -4.14
C LEU A 70 -21.01 17.71 -5.51
N ALA A 71 -20.12 16.85 -5.99
CA ALA A 71 -20.28 16.27 -7.31
C ALA A 71 -20.93 14.89 -7.22
N LEU A 72 -22.20 14.86 -7.61
CA LEU A 72 -23.03 13.66 -7.74
C LEU A 72 -23.20 13.40 -9.24
N SER A 73 -22.20 12.76 -9.84
CA SER A 73 -22.20 12.41 -11.27
C SER A 73 -21.78 10.95 -11.43
N PRO A 74 -22.32 10.23 -12.44
CA PRO A 74 -21.82 8.91 -12.82
C PRO A 74 -20.31 8.86 -13.09
N LYS A 75 -19.67 10.01 -13.39
CA LYS A 75 -18.21 10.14 -13.48
C LYS A 75 -17.52 9.64 -12.20
N TYR A 76 -18.06 9.95 -11.02
CA TYR A 76 -17.44 9.66 -9.71
C TYR A 76 -17.75 8.22 -9.25
N GLN A 77 -17.32 7.26 -10.07
CA GLN A 77 -17.59 5.83 -9.91
C GLN A 77 -16.58 5.09 -9.02
N ALA A 78 -15.52 5.76 -8.57
CA ALA A 78 -14.46 5.16 -7.77
C ALA A 78 -14.43 5.70 -6.34
N SER A 79 -13.65 5.03 -5.49
CA SER A 79 -13.29 5.52 -4.15
C SER A 79 -11.78 5.77 -4.07
N PRO A 80 -11.32 6.61 -3.13
CA PRO A 80 -9.87 6.76 -2.89
C PRO A 80 -9.19 5.43 -2.57
N HIS A 81 -9.92 4.50 -1.95
CA HIS A 81 -9.39 3.17 -1.62
C HIS A 81 -9.16 2.32 -2.87
N LEU A 82 -10.09 2.37 -3.83
CA LEU A 82 -9.94 1.69 -5.12
C LEU A 82 -8.77 2.26 -5.92
N MET A 83 -8.60 3.58 -5.91
CA MET A 83 -7.46 4.26 -6.56
C MET A 83 -6.12 3.85 -5.94
N GLN A 84 -6.03 3.81 -4.61
CA GLN A 84 -4.83 3.30 -3.93
C GLN A 84 -4.55 1.84 -4.30
N ALA A 85 -5.59 1.00 -4.37
CA ALA A 85 -5.45 -0.39 -4.76
C ALA A 85 -4.92 -0.53 -6.19
N LEU A 86 -5.43 0.27 -7.14
CA LEU A 86 -4.93 0.31 -8.51
C LEU A 86 -3.44 0.67 -8.56
N ILE A 87 -3.05 1.79 -7.93
CA ILE A 87 -1.64 2.24 -7.91
C ILE A 87 -0.73 1.14 -7.36
N ARG A 88 -1.10 0.49 -6.25
CA ARG A 88 -0.29 -0.61 -5.68
C ARG A 88 -0.19 -1.82 -6.61
N ARG A 89 -1.26 -2.20 -7.31
CA ARG A 89 -1.23 -3.32 -8.26
C ARG A 89 -0.31 -3.04 -9.46
N LEU A 90 -0.32 -1.81 -9.95
CA LEU A 90 0.60 -1.37 -11.01
C LEU A 90 2.05 -1.47 -10.55
N LEU A 91 2.33 -0.96 -9.36
CA LEU A 91 3.66 -1.01 -8.75
C LEU A 91 4.16 -2.44 -8.50
N CYS A 92 3.26 -3.36 -8.15
CA CYS A 92 3.58 -4.78 -7.97
C CYS A 92 3.65 -5.56 -9.31
N GLY A 93 3.50 -4.89 -10.45
CA GLY A 93 3.59 -5.52 -11.77
C GLY A 93 2.49 -6.56 -12.03
N HIS A 94 1.30 -6.39 -11.45
CA HIS A 94 0.18 -7.30 -11.70
C HIS A 94 -0.18 -7.31 -13.19
N ARG A 95 -0.62 -8.47 -13.69
CA ARG A 95 -1.07 -8.62 -15.08
C ARG A 95 -2.19 -7.61 -15.36
N HIS A 96 -2.13 -6.90 -16.49
CA HIS A 96 -3.14 -5.91 -16.87
C HIS A 96 -4.55 -6.51 -16.88
N GLY A 97 -4.72 -7.72 -17.41
CA GLY A 97 -5.99 -8.44 -17.41
C GLY A 97 -6.56 -8.65 -15.99
N LEU A 98 -5.72 -9.00 -15.01
CA LEU A 98 -6.13 -9.13 -13.61
C LEU A 98 -6.56 -7.78 -13.04
N ILE A 99 -5.86 -6.69 -13.37
CA ILE A 99 -6.22 -5.34 -12.95
C ILE A 99 -7.61 -4.97 -13.48
N LEU A 100 -7.86 -5.18 -14.78
CA LEU A 100 -9.15 -4.92 -15.40
C LEU A 100 -10.27 -5.77 -14.79
N GLU A 101 -10.02 -7.06 -14.57
CA GLU A 101 -10.97 -7.97 -13.92
C GLU A 101 -11.36 -7.48 -12.52
N LYS A 102 -10.38 -7.09 -11.70
CA LYS A 102 -10.65 -6.57 -10.35
C LYS A 102 -11.46 -5.27 -10.42
N LEU A 103 -11.14 -4.35 -11.33
CA LEU A 103 -11.92 -3.11 -11.49
C LEU A 103 -13.38 -3.38 -11.89
N ARG A 104 -13.62 -4.34 -12.79
CA ARG A 104 -14.98 -4.78 -13.16
C ARG A 104 -15.74 -5.36 -11.97
N ALA A 105 -15.06 -6.15 -11.12
CA ALA A 105 -15.66 -6.70 -9.91
C ALA A 105 -16.09 -5.61 -8.90
N TYR A 106 -15.45 -4.43 -8.93
CA TYR A 106 -15.87 -3.25 -8.16
C TYR A 106 -16.97 -2.41 -8.86
N GLY A 107 -17.51 -2.88 -9.98
CA GLY A 107 -18.55 -2.18 -10.73
C GLY A 107 -18.02 -1.01 -11.58
N VAL A 108 -16.71 -0.89 -11.74
CA VAL A 108 -16.13 0.15 -12.62
C VAL A 108 -16.20 -0.32 -14.07
N ALA A 109 -16.83 0.50 -14.91
CA ALA A 109 -16.87 0.26 -16.35
C ALA A 109 -15.48 0.50 -16.97
N VAL A 110 -14.68 -0.57 -17.11
CA VAL A 110 -13.40 -0.55 -17.82
C VAL A 110 -13.47 -1.38 -19.10
N GLY A 111 -13.12 -0.76 -20.22
CA GLY A 111 -12.94 -1.46 -21.49
C GLY A 111 -11.67 -2.32 -21.51
N ASP A 112 -11.44 -3.07 -22.59
CA ASP A 112 -10.22 -3.86 -22.80
C ASP A 112 -9.01 -3.01 -23.26
N GLY A 113 -9.08 -1.69 -23.05
CA GLY A 113 -8.10 -0.73 -23.54
C GLY A 113 -6.84 -0.62 -22.69
N ASN A 114 -5.90 0.19 -23.18
CA ASN A 114 -4.67 0.55 -22.49
C ASN A 114 -4.85 1.72 -21.50
N GLN A 115 -6.04 2.33 -21.42
CA GLN A 115 -6.29 3.46 -20.54
C GLN A 115 -7.36 3.10 -19.49
N ILE A 116 -7.07 3.42 -18.23
CA ILE A 116 -8.00 3.31 -17.11
C ILE A 116 -8.23 4.70 -16.55
N ASN A 117 -9.50 5.09 -16.45
CA ASN A 117 -9.94 6.39 -15.94
C ASN A 117 -10.78 6.17 -14.67
N LEU A 118 -10.25 6.59 -13.53
CA LEU A 118 -11.00 6.57 -12.27
C LEU A 118 -11.23 8.00 -11.80
N SER A 119 -12.44 8.29 -11.37
CA SER A 119 -12.75 9.57 -10.73
C SER A 119 -13.50 9.31 -9.42
N CYS A 120 -13.18 10.08 -8.38
CA CYS A 120 -13.88 10.04 -7.10
C CYS A 120 -14.08 11.46 -6.53
N SER A 121 -15.10 11.63 -5.71
CA SER A 121 -15.32 12.86 -4.96
C SER A 121 -15.44 12.53 -3.47
N VAL A 122 -14.81 13.36 -2.63
CA VAL A 122 -14.93 13.30 -1.17
C VAL A 122 -15.29 14.70 -0.68
N GLY A 123 -16.57 14.92 -0.38
CA GLY A 123 -17.08 16.27 -0.13
C GLY A 123 -16.94 17.15 -1.37
N THR A 124 -16.31 18.32 -1.22
CA THR A 124 -16.04 19.27 -2.31
C THR A 124 -14.67 19.08 -2.95
N LYS A 125 -14.06 17.90 -2.81
CA LYS A 125 -12.78 17.57 -3.42
C LYS A 125 -12.98 16.49 -4.48
N GLY A 126 -12.52 16.76 -5.70
CA GLY A 126 -12.51 15.82 -6.81
C GLY A 126 -11.13 15.26 -7.02
N VAL A 127 -11.05 13.99 -7.41
CA VAL A 127 -9.81 13.35 -7.88
C VAL A 127 -10.10 12.65 -9.19
N ASP A 128 -9.25 12.91 -10.16
CA ASP A 128 -9.15 12.15 -11.39
C ASP A 128 -7.80 11.40 -11.39
N LEU A 129 -7.84 10.10 -11.67
CA LEU A 129 -6.70 9.22 -11.80
C LEU A 129 -6.72 8.60 -13.20
N LEU A 130 -5.71 8.95 -13.99
CA LEU A 130 -5.48 8.47 -15.34
C LEU A 130 -4.32 7.48 -15.30
N VAL A 131 -4.54 6.27 -15.82
CA VAL A 131 -3.49 5.26 -15.98
C VAL A 131 -3.41 4.85 -17.44
N ASN A 132 -2.26 5.06 -18.06
CA ASN A 132 -1.97 4.67 -19.43
C ASN A 132 -0.93 3.56 -19.43
N ARG A 133 -1.29 2.39 -19.95
CA ARG A 133 -0.38 1.28 -20.21
C ARG A 133 0.41 1.54 -21.49
N HIS A 134 1.71 1.38 -21.45
CA HIS A 134 2.54 1.39 -22.66
C HIS A 134 2.16 0.20 -23.55
N PRO A 135 2.00 0.39 -24.88
CA PRO A 135 1.62 -0.69 -25.80
C PRO A 135 2.55 -1.92 -25.74
N GLU A 136 3.83 -1.68 -25.47
CA GLU A 136 4.88 -2.71 -25.39
C GLU A 136 5.15 -3.18 -23.96
N ALA A 137 4.32 -2.77 -22.99
CA ALA A 137 4.49 -3.14 -21.59
C ALA A 137 4.45 -4.67 -21.43
N PRO A 138 5.49 -5.29 -20.88
CA PRO A 138 5.55 -6.74 -20.74
C PRO A 138 4.39 -7.22 -19.88
N GLU A 139 3.70 -8.27 -20.32
CA GLU A 139 2.82 -9.02 -19.43
C GLU A 139 3.70 -9.87 -18.51
N TYR A 140 3.94 -9.40 -17.29
CA TYR A 140 4.66 -10.20 -16.30
C TYR A 140 3.92 -11.52 -16.03
N ARG A 141 4.57 -12.61 -16.44
CA ARG A 141 4.18 -13.97 -16.08
C ARG A 141 5.04 -14.40 -14.90
N PHE A 142 4.54 -14.23 -13.69
CA PHE A 142 5.18 -14.82 -12.53
C PHE A 142 5.27 -16.35 -12.70
N ARG A 143 6.47 -16.92 -12.53
CA ARG A 143 6.77 -18.35 -12.76
C ARG A 143 7.02 -19.16 -11.48
N ARG A 144 6.62 -18.66 -10.31
CA ARG A 144 6.63 -19.46 -9.08
C ARG A 144 5.28 -19.30 -8.40
N PHE A 145 4.53 -20.39 -8.32
CA PHE A 145 3.29 -20.46 -7.57
C PHE A 145 3.64 -21.00 -6.19
N GLY A 146 3.43 -20.19 -5.15
CA GLY A 146 3.55 -20.63 -3.77
C GLY A 146 2.31 -21.43 -3.33
N THR A 147 2.19 -21.62 -2.02
CA THR A 147 1.18 -22.50 -1.43
C THR A 147 -0.07 -21.76 -0.98
N SER A 148 -0.13 -20.42 -1.06
CA SER A 148 -1.31 -19.67 -0.62
C SER A 148 -2.48 -19.75 -1.63
N ARG A 149 -3.70 -19.52 -1.14
CA ARG A 149 -4.90 -19.49 -2.00
C ARG A 149 -4.79 -18.42 -3.08
N VAL A 150 -4.27 -17.24 -2.73
CA VAL A 150 -4.07 -16.14 -3.68
C VAL A 150 -3.13 -16.55 -4.82
N GLU A 151 -2.04 -17.26 -4.49
CA GLU A 151 -1.08 -17.71 -5.50
C GLU A 151 -1.68 -18.75 -6.45
N GLN A 152 -2.56 -19.61 -5.94
CA GLN A 152 -3.27 -20.62 -6.72
C GLN A 152 -4.35 -19.99 -7.62
N GLU A 153 -5.17 -19.09 -7.07
CA GLU A 153 -6.31 -18.48 -7.78
C GLU A 153 -5.90 -17.35 -8.72
N GLU A 154 -5.04 -16.42 -8.25
CA GLU A 154 -4.65 -15.23 -9.01
C GLU A 154 -3.37 -15.43 -9.83
N GLN A 155 -2.72 -16.60 -9.73
CA GLN A 155 -1.52 -16.95 -10.50
C GLN A 155 -0.37 -15.92 -10.40
N ARG A 156 -0.15 -15.37 -9.19
CA ARG A 156 0.92 -14.42 -8.86
C ARG A 156 1.44 -14.68 -7.44
N PRO A 157 2.72 -14.37 -7.11
CA PRO A 157 3.24 -14.46 -5.76
C PRO A 157 2.52 -13.46 -4.84
N LEU A 158 2.55 -13.74 -3.54
CA LEU A 158 2.21 -12.74 -2.54
C LEU A 158 3.23 -11.59 -2.57
N ASP A 159 2.75 -10.37 -2.42
CA ASP A 159 3.58 -9.17 -2.57
C ASP A 159 3.24 -8.07 -1.54
N HIS A 160 3.83 -6.88 -1.74
CA HIS A 160 3.58 -5.70 -0.93
C HIS A 160 2.09 -5.33 -0.81
N TYR A 161 1.28 -5.52 -1.85
CA TYR A 161 -0.15 -5.25 -1.77
C TYR A 161 -0.84 -6.19 -0.77
N ASP A 162 -0.49 -7.48 -0.80
CA ASP A 162 -1.04 -8.46 0.14
C ASP A 162 -0.62 -8.17 1.57
N LEU A 163 0.66 -7.80 1.76
CA LEU A 163 1.18 -7.40 3.06
C LEU A 163 0.35 -6.25 3.65
N VAL A 164 0.14 -5.18 2.88
CA VAL A 164 -0.64 -4.01 3.32
C VAL A 164 -2.10 -4.37 3.59
N SER A 165 -2.68 -5.25 2.75
CA SER A 165 -4.04 -5.77 2.94
C SER A 165 -4.18 -6.49 4.28
N ILE A 166 -3.24 -7.39 4.60
CA ILE A 166 -3.21 -8.12 5.87
C ILE A 166 -3.08 -7.15 7.06
N LEU A 167 -2.16 -6.18 7.01
CA LEU A 167 -2.00 -5.19 8.08
C LEU A 167 -3.29 -4.39 8.33
N TYR A 168 -3.99 -4.01 7.26
CA TYR A 168 -5.24 -3.25 7.35
C TYR A 168 -6.39 -4.09 7.94
N LEU A 169 -6.57 -5.31 7.45
CA LEU A 169 -7.60 -6.23 7.96
C LEU A 169 -7.34 -6.59 9.44
N ALA A 170 -6.08 -6.77 9.82
CA ALA A 170 -5.71 -7.05 11.21
C ALA A 170 -6.04 -5.85 12.12
N GLN A 171 -5.82 -4.62 11.63
CA GLN A 171 -6.22 -3.39 12.34
C GLN A 171 -7.74 -3.32 12.58
N GLN A 172 -8.54 -3.89 11.68
CA GLN A 172 -10.00 -3.94 11.80
C GLN A 172 -10.52 -5.16 12.57
N ASN A 173 -9.63 -5.99 13.13
CA ASN A 173 -9.99 -7.24 13.78
C ASN A 173 -10.73 -8.23 12.84
N LEU A 174 -10.34 -8.25 11.56
CA LEU A 174 -10.91 -9.13 10.54
C LEU A 174 -10.01 -10.36 10.28
N THR A 175 -9.58 -11.03 11.36
CA THR A 175 -8.69 -12.21 11.33
C THR A 175 -9.19 -13.29 10.38
N ASP A 176 -10.48 -13.66 10.48
CA ASP A 176 -11.04 -14.73 9.65
C ASP A 176 -11.05 -14.36 8.15
N GLN A 177 -11.19 -13.07 7.80
CA GLN A 177 -11.10 -12.65 6.40
C GLN A 177 -9.68 -12.80 5.85
N ILE A 178 -8.66 -12.52 6.66
CA ILE A 178 -7.25 -12.75 6.30
C ILE A 178 -7.05 -14.24 6.03
N ILE A 179 -7.41 -15.09 6.99
CA ILE A 179 -7.20 -16.53 6.87
C ILE A 179 -7.96 -17.09 5.66
N ASN A 180 -9.24 -16.74 5.49
CA ASN A 180 -10.05 -17.19 4.35
C ASN A 180 -9.49 -16.71 3.00
N ARG A 181 -8.80 -15.57 2.96
CA ARG A 181 -8.23 -15.05 1.70
C ARG A 181 -6.91 -15.72 1.34
N TYR A 182 -6.05 -15.97 2.32
CA TYR A 182 -4.65 -16.32 2.11
C TYR A 182 -4.33 -17.79 2.38
N VAL A 183 -5.00 -18.44 3.34
CA VAL A 183 -4.75 -19.85 3.69
C VAL A 183 -5.57 -20.78 2.77
N PRO A 184 -4.97 -21.86 2.23
CA PRO A 184 -5.67 -22.87 1.43
C PRO A 184 -6.89 -23.46 2.16
N GLN A 185 -7.90 -23.86 1.39
CA GLN A 185 -9.15 -24.35 1.95
C GLN A 185 -8.98 -25.68 2.70
N GLU A 186 -8.04 -26.52 2.25
CA GLU A 186 -7.68 -27.79 2.87
C GLU A 186 -7.12 -27.57 4.29
N ILE A 187 -6.17 -26.63 4.41
CA ILE A 187 -5.57 -26.23 5.70
C ILE A 187 -6.62 -25.57 6.60
N LEU A 188 -7.59 -24.85 6.04
CA LEU A 188 -8.67 -24.25 6.82
C LEU A 188 -9.62 -25.26 7.44
N ASN A 189 -10.00 -26.29 6.68
CA ASN A 189 -10.99 -27.26 7.09
C ASN A 189 -10.42 -28.29 8.08
N GLU A 190 -9.13 -28.63 7.94
CA GLU A 190 -8.51 -29.76 8.64
C GLU A 190 -7.28 -29.36 9.49
N GLY A 191 -6.78 -28.12 9.36
CA GLY A 191 -5.56 -27.67 10.02
C GLY A 191 -5.73 -27.12 11.43
N SER A 192 -4.68 -27.32 12.24
CA SER A 192 -4.49 -26.73 13.56
C SER A 192 -4.35 -25.20 13.50
N GLU A 193 -4.55 -24.52 14.64
CA GLU A 193 -4.31 -23.07 14.74
C GLU A 193 -2.89 -22.66 14.35
N GLU A 194 -1.92 -23.57 14.51
CA GLU A 194 -0.53 -23.32 14.11
C GLU A 194 -0.31 -23.42 12.60
N GLU A 195 -1.20 -24.08 11.87
CA GLU A 195 -1.19 -24.17 10.41
C GLU A 195 -1.95 -23.00 9.76
N LYS A 196 -2.79 -22.29 10.52
CA LYS A 196 -3.50 -21.05 10.11
C LYS A 196 -2.59 -19.83 10.16
N LYS A 197 -1.45 -19.92 9.48
CA LYS A 197 -0.44 -18.87 9.37
C LYS A 197 -0.29 -18.45 7.91
N VAL A 198 0.02 -17.17 7.72
CA VAL A 198 0.41 -16.63 6.41
C VAL A 198 1.86 -16.20 6.52
N HIS A 199 2.73 -16.79 5.71
CA HIS A 199 4.14 -16.47 5.69
C HIS A 199 4.63 -16.36 4.25
N PHE A 200 5.29 -15.27 3.92
CA PHE A 200 5.88 -15.08 2.60
C PHE A 200 7.02 -14.05 2.63
N THR A 201 7.85 -14.11 1.61
CA THR A 201 8.90 -13.11 1.35
C THR A 201 8.51 -12.30 0.12
N SER A 202 8.58 -10.97 0.23
CA SER A 202 8.36 -10.02 -0.86
C SER A 202 9.51 -9.03 -0.93
N ARG A 203 9.74 -8.43 -2.11
CA ARG A 203 10.64 -7.29 -2.23
C ARG A 203 9.93 -5.97 -1.94
N ALA A 204 10.62 -5.06 -1.26
CA ALA A 204 10.23 -3.66 -1.10
C ALA A 204 11.46 -2.77 -1.30
N GLY A 205 11.57 -2.16 -2.49
CA GLY A 205 12.81 -1.49 -2.91
C GLY A 205 13.98 -2.48 -2.93
N ASN A 206 15.05 -2.16 -2.21
CA ASN A 206 16.25 -3.00 -2.08
C ASN A 206 16.19 -4.00 -0.91
N TYR A 207 15.02 -4.19 -0.30
CA TYR A 207 14.85 -5.09 0.84
C TYR A 207 14.10 -6.35 0.45
N ASP A 208 14.60 -7.49 0.93
CA ASP A 208 13.81 -8.71 1.09
C ASP A 208 13.07 -8.60 2.42
N VAL A 209 11.74 -8.58 2.35
CA VAL A 209 10.84 -8.43 3.48
C VAL A 209 10.18 -9.77 3.73
N THR A 210 10.52 -10.39 4.85
CA THR A 210 9.86 -11.62 5.32
C THR A 210 8.72 -11.24 6.25
N PHE A 211 7.49 -11.59 5.85
CA PHE A 211 6.27 -11.28 6.57
C PHE A 211 5.68 -12.55 7.17
N THR A 212 5.26 -12.47 8.43
CA THR A 212 4.54 -13.52 9.13
C THR A 212 3.29 -12.93 9.79
N PHE A 213 2.15 -13.54 9.50
CA PHE A 213 0.90 -13.36 10.23
C PHE A 213 0.49 -14.70 10.82
N ALA A 214 0.16 -14.72 12.10
CA ALA A 214 -0.34 -15.89 12.79
C ALA A 214 -1.53 -15.53 13.67
N ARG A 215 -2.60 -16.33 13.57
CA ARG A 215 -3.62 -16.34 14.61
C ARG A 215 -3.02 -16.96 15.88
N ILE A 216 -3.29 -16.35 17.03
CA ILE A 216 -2.72 -16.74 18.31
C ILE A 216 -3.82 -16.90 19.35
N LYS A 217 -3.60 -17.82 20.29
CA LYS A 217 -4.46 -17.93 21.46
C LYS A 217 -4.08 -16.86 22.48
N ASN A 218 -5.08 -16.12 22.97
CA ASN A 218 -4.90 -15.02 23.93
C ASN A 218 -4.66 -15.49 25.38
N ASP A 219 -4.74 -16.80 25.63
CA ASP A 219 -4.57 -17.42 26.95
C ASP A 219 -3.09 -17.64 27.34
N GLN A 220 -2.15 -17.41 26.42
CA GLN A 220 -0.71 -17.53 26.67
C GLN A 220 -0.01 -16.16 26.64
N PRO A 221 0.72 -15.77 27.70
CA PRO A 221 1.54 -14.57 27.67
C PRO A 221 2.61 -14.72 26.59
N ARG A 222 2.68 -13.77 25.65
CA ARG A 222 3.72 -13.70 24.63
C ARG A 222 4.50 -12.41 24.79
N GLN A 223 5.82 -12.50 24.84
CA GLN A 223 6.69 -11.34 24.76
C GLN A 223 6.92 -10.99 23.30
N VAL A 224 6.56 -9.77 22.91
CA VAL A 224 7.06 -9.15 21.68
C VAL A 224 8.37 -8.46 22.05
N PRO A 225 9.41 -8.50 21.21
CA PRO A 225 10.64 -7.78 21.51
C PRO A 225 10.34 -6.29 21.78
N ASP A 226 10.89 -5.75 22.87
CA ASP A 226 10.72 -4.33 23.23
C ASP A 226 11.17 -3.41 22.09
N ARG A 227 12.21 -3.82 21.37
CA ARG A 227 12.70 -3.18 20.15
C ARG A 227 11.90 -3.67 18.94
N GLY A 228 11.11 -2.78 18.36
CA GLY A 228 10.32 -3.07 17.16
C GLY A 228 8.85 -3.40 17.42
N ASN A 229 8.36 -3.33 18.67
CA ASN A 229 6.93 -3.35 18.95
C ASN A 229 6.27 -2.07 18.42
N VAL A 230 5.61 -2.16 17.28
CA VAL A 230 5.04 -1.00 16.58
C VAL A 230 3.60 -1.22 16.18
N SER A 231 2.86 -0.13 15.99
CA SER A 231 1.51 -0.24 15.43
C SER A 231 1.54 -0.82 14.00
N THR A 232 0.49 -1.51 13.58
CA THR A 232 0.33 -1.96 12.18
C THR A 232 0.32 -0.79 11.19
N ALA A 233 -0.15 0.38 11.61
CA ALA A 233 -0.05 1.61 10.83
C ALA A 233 1.41 2.04 10.62
N THR A 234 2.25 1.96 11.65
CA THR A 234 3.70 2.24 11.54
C THR A 234 4.38 1.22 10.62
N MET A 235 4.08 -0.08 10.76
CA MET A 235 4.59 -1.11 9.84
C MET A 235 4.24 -0.78 8.39
N HIS A 236 2.98 -0.42 8.13
CA HIS A 236 2.51 -0.05 6.80
C HIS A 236 3.26 1.18 6.24
N GLN A 237 3.51 2.21 7.06
CA GLN A 237 4.27 3.39 6.61
C GLN A 237 5.71 3.06 6.26
N VAL A 238 6.38 2.26 7.12
CA VAL A 238 7.76 1.81 6.87
C VAL A 238 7.84 1.04 5.56
N VAL A 239 6.98 0.04 5.37
CA VAL A 239 6.97 -0.76 4.14
C VAL A 239 6.74 0.11 2.91
N ARG A 240 5.83 1.09 2.98
CA ARG A 240 5.58 2.01 1.87
C ARG A 240 6.80 2.87 1.53
N ARG A 241 7.52 3.39 2.53
CA ARG A 241 8.77 4.15 2.29
C ARG A 241 9.82 3.28 1.63
N LEU A 242 10.04 2.07 2.15
CA LEU A 242 11.00 1.13 1.56
C LEU A 242 10.63 0.74 0.13
N PHE A 243 9.34 0.48 -0.10
CA PHE A 243 8.82 0.12 -1.41
C PHE A 243 9.01 1.25 -2.44
N ALA A 244 8.85 2.52 -2.02
CA ALA A 244 9.15 3.69 -2.84
C ALA A 244 10.65 3.97 -3.00
N GLY A 245 11.53 3.16 -2.41
CA GLY A 245 12.98 3.33 -2.52
C GLY A 245 13.53 4.52 -1.72
N HIS A 246 12.80 4.99 -0.70
CA HIS A 246 13.23 6.10 0.14
C HIS A 246 14.51 5.77 0.91
N ALA A 247 15.30 6.80 1.19
CA ALA A 247 16.56 6.68 1.93
C ALA A 247 16.34 6.10 3.34
N PRO A 248 17.23 5.22 3.85
CA PRO A 248 17.11 4.61 5.19
C PRO A 248 16.88 5.62 6.31
N GLU A 249 17.45 6.82 6.21
CA GLU A 249 17.32 7.92 7.18
C GLU A 249 15.88 8.37 7.36
N LEU A 250 15.06 8.35 6.30
CA LEU A 250 13.65 8.72 6.37
C LEU A 250 12.84 7.66 7.12
N THR A 251 13.17 6.38 6.91
CA THR A 251 12.54 5.27 7.63
C THR A 251 12.96 5.24 9.11
N ALA A 252 14.23 5.49 9.40
CA ALA A 252 14.73 5.60 10.78
C ALA A 252 14.07 6.77 11.52
N ARG A 253 13.88 7.91 10.85
CA ARG A 253 13.13 9.06 11.39
C ARG A 253 11.68 8.71 11.66
N GLU A 254 10.99 8.07 10.72
CA GLU A 254 9.59 7.62 10.90
C GLU A 254 9.43 6.72 12.14
N LEU A 255 10.36 5.78 12.35
CA LEU A 255 10.37 4.91 13.52
C LEU A 255 10.69 5.68 14.80
N SER A 256 11.69 6.57 14.76
CA SER A 256 12.11 7.39 15.91
C SER A 256 10.99 8.33 16.38
N ASP A 257 10.24 8.93 15.46
CA ASP A 257 9.08 9.79 15.76
C ASP A 257 7.95 9.03 16.46
N LYS A 258 7.95 7.70 16.40
CA LYS A 258 7.02 6.80 17.13
C LYS A 258 7.62 6.23 18.41
N GLY A 259 8.77 6.75 18.85
CA GLY A 259 9.47 6.30 20.06
C GLY A 259 10.24 4.99 19.88
N ILE A 260 10.47 4.55 18.64
CA ILE A 260 11.20 3.31 18.35
C ILE A 260 12.66 3.64 18.12
N ILE A 261 13.51 3.10 18.99
CA ILE A 261 14.95 3.32 18.92
C ILE A 261 15.53 2.39 17.85
N VAL A 262 15.69 2.92 16.63
CA VAL A 262 16.37 2.26 15.51
C VAL A 262 17.25 3.28 14.78
N SER A 263 18.50 2.92 14.49
CA SER A 263 19.45 3.79 13.79
C SER A 263 19.33 3.66 12.26
N PRO A 264 19.73 4.70 11.49
CA PRO A 264 19.83 4.59 10.04
C PRO A 264 20.75 3.44 9.58
N GLY A 265 21.81 3.15 10.34
CA GLY A 265 22.71 2.03 10.10
C GLY A 265 22.00 0.67 10.16
N GLU A 266 21.17 0.45 11.20
CA GLU A 266 20.33 -0.74 11.30
C GLU A 266 19.33 -0.82 10.15
N VAL A 267 18.62 0.27 9.85
CA VAL A 267 17.69 0.30 8.72
C VAL A 267 18.40 -0.06 7.42
N SER A 268 19.62 0.44 7.21
CA SER A 268 20.40 0.20 5.99
C SER A 268 20.85 -1.25 5.79
N GLN A 269 20.74 -2.11 6.81
CA GLN A 269 21.21 -3.50 6.79
C GLN A 269 20.08 -4.50 7.08
N GLU A 270 19.68 -4.60 8.35
CA GLU A 270 18.64 -5.50 8.82
C GLU A 270 17.93 -4.88 10.04
N PHE A 271 16.61 -4.96 10.07
CA PHE A 271 15.82 -4.62 11.24
C PHE A 271 14.51 -5.41 11.27
N ARG A 272 13.83 -5.41 12.41
CA ARG A 272 12.58 -6.18 12.61
C ARG A 272 11.52 -5.33 13.27
N LEU A 273 10.28 -5.56 12.87
CA LEU A 273 9.08 -4.95 13.44
C LEU A 273 8.11 -6.08 13.81
N ALA A 274 7.47 -5.98 14.97
CA ALA A 274 6.51 -6.96 15.42
C ALA A 274 5.35 -6.30 16.17
N ARG A 275 4.21 -6.96 16.22
CA ARG A 275 3.04 -6.52 16.97
C ARG A 275 2.15 -7.68 17.33
N ILE A 276 1.68 -7.68 18.57
CA ILE A 276 0.48 -8.42 18.94
C ILE A 276 -0.70 -7.44 18.85
N LEU A 277 -1.72 -7.83 18.10
CA LEU A 277 -2.94 -7.06 17.92
C LEU A 277 -4.14 -8.00 17.95
N ASN A 278 -4.97 -7.87 19.00
CA ASN A 278 -6.07 -8.79 19.29
C ASN A 278 -5.54 -10.24 19.40
N ASP A 279 -6.14 -11.17 18.65
CA ASP A 279 -5.73 -12.57 18.56
C ASP A 279 -4.70 -12.83 17.45
N ASN A 280 -3.86 -11.83 17.10
CA ASN A 280 -2.89 -11.94 16.02
C ASN A 280 -1.47 -11.58 16.44
N LEU A 281 -0.50 -12.36 15.98
CA LEU A 281 0.91 -12.01 15.95
C LEU A 281 1.30 -11.64 14.52
N ILE A 282 1.91 -10.48 14.37
CA ILE A 282 2.40 -9.93 13.10
C ILE A 282 3.88 -9.64 13.25
N GLU A 283 4.69 -10.17 12.35
CA GLU A 283 6.14 -9.98 12.34
C GLU A 283 6.64 -9.65 10.94
N MET A 284 7.61 -8.76 10.89
CA MET A 284 8.27 -8.30 9.68
C MET A 284 9.77 -8.24 9.90
N SER A 285 10.51 -8.99 9.10
CA SER A 285 11.97 -8.92 9.08
C SER A 285 12.42 -8.34 7.75
N PHE A 286 13.22 -7.29 7.81
CA PHE A 286 13.71 -6.55 6.65
C PHE A 286 15.19 -6.81 6.53
N LYS A 287 15.64 -7.29 5.38
CA LYS A 287 17.06 -7.49 5.09
C LYS A 287 17.39 -6.88 3.74
N ARG A 288 18.40 -6.01 3.69
CA ARG A 288 18.84 -5.41 2.43
C ARG A 288 19.57 -6.47 1.58
N GLY A 289 19.19 -6.56 0.31
CA GLY A 289 19.81 -7.42 -0.69
C GLY A 289 21.04 -6.80 -1.35
#